data_AF-A0A840E6P5-F1
#
_entry.id   AF-A0A840E6P5-F1
#
_cell.length_a   1.000
_cell.length_b   1.000
_cell.length_c   1.000
_cell.angle_alpha   90.00
_cell.angle_beta   90.00
_cell.angle_gamma   90.00
#
_symmetry.space_group_name_H-M   'P 1'
#
loop_
_entity.id
_entity.type
_entity.pdbx_description
1 polymer ?
#
loop_
_entity_poly.entity_id
_entity_poly.type
_entity_poly.pdbx_seq_one_letter_code
_entity_poly.pdbx_strand_id
1 'polypeptide(L)'
;MRYLITLALLGYTMASFAQDPADIFHRTVDIDRVNSLSFDVYPKDQVEYKTWPGDDLLIETSVQIQNVKQDILDFYMRQNRYLLKPQVQGDQMSLVSFDKTRRAVKGTEANAYENVVIVVYVPEDFTLAGEGQYRRISK
;
A
#
# COMPACT_ATOMS: atom_id res chain seq x y z
N MET A 1 25.22 -35.37 26.37
CA MET A 1 24.45 -34.10 26.48
C MET A 1 25.01 -32.96 25.62
N ARG A 2 26.33 -32.81 25.46
CA ARG A 2 26.94 -31.71 24.67
C ARG A 2 26.50 -31.66 23.19
N TYR A 3 26.29 -32.82 22.55
CA TYR A 3 25.92 -32.92 21.13
C TYR A 3 24.44 -32.62 20.81
N LEU A 4 23.54 -32.75 21.79
CA LEU A 4 22.11 -32.45 21.61
C LEU A 4 21.84 -30.94 21.54
N ILE A 5 22.63 -30.15 22.28
CA ILE A 5 22.53 -28.68 22.27
C ILE A 5 23.03 -28.13 20.92
N THR A 6 24.10 -28.69 20.37
CA THR A 6 24.59 -28.32 19.03
C THR A 6 23.62 -28.64 17.90
N LEU A 7 22.86 -29.74 18.00
CA LEU A 7 21.85 -30.10 16.99
C LEU A 7 20.64 -29.15 17.04
N ALA A 8 20.24 -28.71 18.24
CA ALA A 8 19.16 -27.76 18.44
C ALA A 8 19.48 -26.35 17.92
N LEU A 9 20.74 -25.90 18.01
CA LEU A 9 21.16 -24.60 17.46
C LEU A 9 21.22 -24.59 15.92
N LEU A 10 21.48 -25.72 15.26
CA LEU A 10 21.51 -25.84 13.79
C LEU A 10 20.12 -25.76 13.15
N GLY A 11 19.05 -26.08 13.88
CA GLY A 11 17.67 -25.95 13.40
C GLY A 11 17.16 -24.51 13.35
N TYR A 12 17.71 -23.61 14.18
CA TYR A 12 17.24 -22.23 14.29
C TYR A 12 17.73 -21.31 13.17
N THR A 13 18.81 -21.66 12.45
CA THR A 13 19.33 -20.82 11.36
C THR A 13 18.54 -20.94 10.07
N MET A 14 17.73 -21.99 9.90
CA MET A 14 16.95 -22.22 8.66
C MET A 14 15.62 -21.44 8.61
N ALA A 15 15.17 -20.86 9.73
CA ALA A 15 13.95 -20.05 9.76
C ALA A 15 14.20 -18.55 9.53
N SER A 16 15.44 -18.14 9.27
CA SER A 16 15.76 -16.76 8.88
C SER A 16 15.41 -16.55 7.41
N PHE A 17 14.12 -16.62 7.08
CA PHE A 17 13.62 -16.01 5.84
C PHE A 17 13.84 -14.51 6.00
N ALA A 18 14.82 -13.97 5.26
CA ALA A 18 14.90 -12.54 5.05
C ALA A 18 13.57 -12.12 4.41
N GLN A 19 12.73 -11.40 5.15
CA GLN A 19 11.71 -10.60 4.49
C GLN A 19 12.47 -9.57 3.67
N ASP A 20 12.37 -9.66 2.34
CA ASP A 20 12.91 -8.60 1.50
C ASP A 20 12.30 -7.28 2.01
N PRO A 21 13.13 -6.27 2.31
CA PRO A 21 12.65 -5.03 2.90
C PRO A 21 11.61 -4.41 1.97
N ALA A 22 10.45 -4.06 2.53
CA ALA A 22 9.44 -3.31 1.81
C ALA A 22 9.75 -1.81 1.92
N ASP A 23 9.61 -1.10 0.80
CA ASP A 23 9.67 0.36 0.81
C ASP A 23 8.31 0.91 1.22
N ILE A 24 8.29 1.61 2.36
CA ILE A 24 7.10 2.21 2.94
C ILE A 24 7.17 3.71 2.76
N PHE A 25 6.08 4.30 2.26
CA PHE A 25 5.96 5.74 2.12
C PHE A 25 4.57 6.23 2.49
N HIS A 26 4.50 7.50 2.89
CA HIS A 26 3.28 8.14 3.38
C HIS A 26 2.88 9.29 2.49
N ARG A 27 1.57 9.47 2.32
CA ARG A 27 1.01 10.60 1.59
C ARG A 27 -0.24 11.12 2.29
N THR A 28 -0.26 12.42 2.51
CA THR A 28 -1.44 13.13 3.01
C THR A 28 -2.27 13.67 1.86
N VAL A 29 -3.60 13.63 1.98
CA VAL A 29 -4.56 14.19 1.02
C VAL A 29 -5.57 15.05 1.77
N ASP A 30 -5.63 16.33 1.40
CA ASP A 30 -6.62 17.30 1.89
C ASP A 30 -8.03 16.90 1.43
N ILE A 31 -8.95 16.82 2.39
CA ILE A 31 -10.35 16.45 2.19
C ILE A 31 -11.35 17.51 2.66
N ASP A 32 -10.90 18.69 3.09
CA ASP A 32 -11.74 19.73 3.71
C ASP A 32 -12.93 20.13 2.84
N ARG A 33 -12.75 20.08 1.52
CA ARG A 33 -13.72 20.57 0.53
C ARG A 33 -14.66 19.50 -0.02
N VAL A 34 -14.58 18.27 0.50
CA VAL A 34 -15.39 17.15 0.02
C VAL A 34 -16.18 16.49 1.15
N ASN A 35 -17.40 16.07 0.81
CA ASN A 35 -18.26 15.31 1.72
C ASN A 35 -18.34 13.83 1.38
N SER A 36 -17.75 13.38 0.27
CA SER A 36 -17.72 11.98 -0.09
C SER A 36 -16.36 11.56 -0.66
N LEU A 37 -15.91 10.38 -0.26
CA LEU A 37 -14.69 9.75 -0.71
C LEU A 37 -15.02 8.41 -1.37
N SER A 38 -14.33 8.10 -2.45
CA SER A 38 -14.35 6.79 -3.10
C SER A 38 -12.92 6.35 -3.41
N PHE A 39 -12.67 5.05 -3.33
CA PHE A 39 -11.36 4.46 -3.58
C PHE A 39 -11.43 3.53 -4.78
N ASP A 40 -10.66 3.86 -5.82
CA ASP A 40 -10.54 3.08 -7.06
C ASP A 40 -9.09 2.60 -7.17
N VAL A 41 -8.82 1.52 -6.41
CA VAL A 41 -7.51 0.93 -6.25
C VAL A 41 -7.28 -0.14 -7.32
N TYR A 42 -6.03 -0.28 -7.77
CA TYR A 42 -5.65 -1.32 -8.71
C TYR A 42 -6.03 -2.70 -8.14
N PRO A 43 -6.78 -3.55 -8.87
CA PRO A 43 -7.42 -4.74 -8.28
C PRO A 43 -6.48 -5.80 -7.67
N LYS A 44 -5.18 -5.75 -7.94
CA LYS A 44 -4.19 -6.67 -7.36
C LYS A 44 -3.53 -6.12 -6.10
N ASP A 45 -3.72 -4.85 -5.79
CA ASP A 45 -3.19 -4.24 -4.58
C ASP A 45 -4.12 -4.59 -3.42
N GLN A 46 -3.52 -4.84 -2.25
CA GLN A 46 -4.27 -5.05 -1.02
C GLN A 46 -4.58 -3.68 -0.42
N VAL A 47 -5.86 -3.44 -0.07
CA VAL A 47 -6.29 -2.19 0.57
C VAL A 47 -6.92 -2.47 1.92
N GLU A 48 -6.49 -1.73 2.93
CA GLU A 48 -7.04 -1.73 4.28
C GLU A 48 -7.48 -0.31 4.65
N TYR A 49 -8.61 -0.18 5.33
CA TYR A 49 -9.11 1.12 5.80
C TYR A 49 -9.11 1.14 7.32
N LYS A 50 -8.53 2.18 7.91
CA LYS A 50 -8.47 2.41 9.35
C LYS A 50 -9.01 3.78 9.69
N THR A 51 -9.73 3.90 10.79
CA THR A 51 -10.11 5.20 11.32
C THR A 51 -8.92 5.81 12.07
N TRP A 52 -8.72 7.13 11.98
CA TRP A 52 -7.69 7.83 12.74
C TRP A 52 -8.13 9.24 13.18
N PRO A 53 -7.58 9.75 14.30
CA PRO A 53 -7.91 11.08 14.83
C PRO A 53 -7.08 12.16 14.12
N GLY A 54 -7.38 12.43 12.86
CA GLY A 54 -6.77 13.50 12.07
C GLY A 54 -7.78 14.16 11.13
N ASP A 55 -7.42 15.30 10.55
CA ASP A 55 -8.31 16.08 9.67
C ASP A 55 -8.15 15.72 8.19
N ASP A 56 -6.97 15.23 7.80
CA ASP A 56 -6.65 14.82 6.42
C ASP A 56 -6.77 13.30 6.23
N LEU A 57 -6.81 12.84 4.97
CA LEU A 57 -6.52 11.43 4.69
C LEU A 57 -5.02 11.18 4.77
N LEU A 58 -4.63 10.12 5.49
CA LEU A 58 -3.26 9.60 5.45
C LEU A 58 -3.25 8.26 4.72
N ILE A 59 -2.41 8.14 3.70
CA ILE A 59 -2.24 6.92 2.91
C ILE A 59 -0.83 6.42 3.16
N GLU A 60 -0.71 5.22 3.72
CA GLU A 60 0.53 4.48 3.81
C GLU A 60 0.54 3.44 2.68
N THR A 61 1.64 3.37 1.93
CA THR A 61 1.82 2.35 0.90
C THR A 61 3.12 1.63 1.13
N SER A 62 3.03 0.31 1.23
CA SER A 62 4.15 -0.60 1.38
C SER A 62 4.30 -1.40 0.08
N VAL A 63 5.49 -1.34 -0.51
CA VAL A 63 5.78 -2.01 -1.77
C VAL A 63 6.96 -2.97 -1.58
N GLN A 64 6.75 -4.22 -1.95
CA GLN A 64 7.79 -5.23 -2.04
C GLN A 64 7.86 -5.75 -3.47
N ILE A 65 9.06 -5.79 -4.03
CA ILE A 65 9.29 -6.33 -5.37
C ILE A 65 10.24 -7.53 -5.29
N GLN A 66 9.90 -8.60 -6.01
CA GLN A 66 10.70 -9.83 -6.06
C GLN A 66 11.17 -10.12 -7.49
N ASN A 67 12.25 -10.90 -7.60
CA ASN A 67 12.87 -11.34 -8.85
C ASN A 67 13.43 -10.22 -9.74
N VAL A 68 13.64 -9.02 -9.20
CA VAL A 68 14.25 -7.89 -9.90
C VAL A 68 15.20 -7.12 -8.97
N LYS A 69 16.04 -6.29 -9.57
CA LYS A 69 16.94 -5.40 -8.83
C LYS A 69 16.17 -4.23 -8.22
N GLN A 70 16.66 -3.71 -7.09
CA GLN A 70 16.10 -2.54 -6.41
C GLN A 70 15.94 -1.32 -7.35
N ASP A 71 16.85 -1.10 -8.29
CA ASP A 71 16.78 0.01 -9.25
C ASP A 71 15.46 0.04 -10.06
N ILE A 72 14.80 -1.11 -10.25
CA ILE A 72 13.50 -1.21 -10.90
C ILE A 72 12.39 -0.67 -10.00
N LEU A 73 12.45 -0.96 -8.70
CA LEU A 73 11.53 -0.38 -7.72
C LEU A 73 11.69 1.14 -7.69
N ASP A 74 12.93 1.64 -7.59
CA ASP A 74 13.22 3.08 -7.62
C ASP A 74 12.72 3.76 -8.90
N PHE A 75 12.80 3.07 -10.03
CA PHE A 75 12.22 3.54 -11.28
C PHE A 75 10.70 3.64 -11.20
N TYR A 76 10.00 2.59 -10.72
CA TYR A 76 8.54 2.61 -10.57
C TYR A 76 8.04 3.64 -9.56
N MET A 77 8.76 3.82 -8.45
CA MET A 77 8.49 4.83 -7.44
C MET A 77 8.55 6.23 -8.04
N ARG A 78 9.59 6.54 -8.83
CA ARG A 78 9.72 7.81 -9.56
C ARG A 78 8.62 8.03 -10.60
N GLN A 79 8.01 6.97 -11.11
CA GLN A 79 6.87 7.05 -12.03
C GLN A 79 5.52 7.22 -11.33
N ASN A 80 5.50 7.34 -10.00
CA ASN A 80 4.27 7.40 -9.20
C ASN A 80 3.35 6.19 -9.38
N ARG A 81 3.91 5.03 -9.79
CA ARG A 81 3.15 3.82 -10.16
C ARG A 81 2.19 3.35 -9.08
N TYR A 82 2.61 3.48 -7.82
CA TYR A 82 1.89 3.01 -6.64
C TYR A 82 1.05 4.10 -5.96
N LEU A 83 1.06 5.34 -6.49
CA LEU A 83 0.32 6.43 -5.87
C LEU A 83 -1.17 6.37 -6.20
N LEU A 84 -1.99 6.76 -5.22
CA LEU A 84 -3.37 7.15 -5.46
C LEU A 84 -3.41 8.65 -5.83
N LYS A 85 -4.05 8.96 -6.95
CA LYS A 85 -4.27 10.32 -7.45
C LYS A 85 -5.65 10.79 -7.01
N PRO A 86 -5.77 11.91 -6.26
CA PRO A 86 -7.06 12.49 -5.96
C PRO A 86 -7.67 13.10 -7.23
N GLN A 87 -8.93 12.77 -7.48
CA GLN A 87 -9.77 13.35 -8.52
C GLN A 87 -11.00 13.94 -7.84
N VAL A 88 -11.10 15.27 -7.85
CA VAL A 88 -12.21 15.98 -7.23
C VAL A 88 -13.23 16.35 -8.31
N GLN A 89 -14.49 15.97 -8.07
CA GLN A 89 -15.63 16.33 -8.91
C GLN A 89 -16.73 16.89 -8.01
N GLY A 90 -16.85 18.22 -7.99
CA GLY A 90 -17.76 18.92 -7.09
C GLY A 90 -17.41 18.62 -5.63
N ASP A 91 -18.32 17.94 -4.94
CA ASP A 91 -18.25 17.61 -3.51
C ASP A 91 -17.76 16.16 -3.23
N GLN A 92 -17.30 15.48 -4.29
CA GLN A 92 -16.82 14.10 -4.22
C GLN A 92 -15.34 14.04 -4.59
N MET A 93 -14.57 13.27 -3.84
CA MET A 93 -13.21 12.89 -4.20
C MET A 93 -13.14 11.41 -4.51
N SER A 94 -12.49 11.07 -5.61
CA SER A 94 -12.08 9.71 -5.92
C SER A 94 -10.56 9.59 -5.84
N LEU A 95 -10.07 8.65 -5.04
CA LEU A 95 -8.66 8.30 -4.96
C LEU A 95 -8.41 7.13 -5.91
N VAL A 96 -7.82 7.45 -7.05
CA VAL A 96 -7.68 6.52 -8.18
C VAL A 96 -6.21 6.13 -8.32
N SER A 97 -5.92 4.82 -8.46
CA SER A 97 -4.56 4.37 -8.76
C SER A 97 -3.99 5.07 -10.00
N PHE A 98 -2.79 5.64 -9.87
CA PHE A 98 -2.15 6.43 -10.91
C PHE A 98 -1.83 5.58 -12.15
N ASP A 99 -1.25 4.40 -11.95
CA ASP A 99 -1.05 3.41 -13.01
C ASP A 99 -2.00 2.21 -12.80
N LYS A 100 -2.99 2.09 -13.67
CA LYS A 100 -3.93 0.95 -13.71
C LYS A 100 -3.49 -0.17 -14.65
N THR A 101 -2.43 0.02 -15.43
CA THR A 101 -1.95 -0.93 -16.43
C THR A 101 -0.49 -1.28 -16.15
N ARG A 102 -0.29 -1.85 -14.96
CA ARG A 102 1.01 -2.30 -14.45
C ARG A 102 1.55 -3.49 -15.23
N ARG A 103 2.40 -3.20 -16.22
CA ARG A 103 3.13 -4.23 -16.98
C ARG A 103 4.28 -4.77 -16.14
N ALA A 104 4.37 -6.10 -16.04
CA ALA A 104 5.49 -6.76 -15.38
C ALA A 104 6.72 -6.74 -16.28
N VAL A 105 7.89 -6.50 -15.69
CA VAL A 105 9.17 -6.69 -16.37
C VAL A 105 9.66 -8.12 -16.18
N LYS A 106 10.41 -8.63 -17.16
CA LYS A 106 11.07 -9.92 -17.04
C LYS A 106 12.31 -9.75 -16.16
N GLY A 107 12.33 -10.44 -15.03
CA GLY A 107 13.50 -10.52 -14.16
C GLY A 107 14.55 -11.50 -14.68
N THR A 108 15.62 -11.67 -13.92
CA THR A 108 16.75 -12.55 -14.28
C THR A 108 16.32 -14.01 -14.37
N GLU A 109 15.46 -14.47 -13.46
CA GLU A 109 15.04 -15.88 -13.34
C GLU A 109 13.54 -16.08 -13.56
N ALA A 110 12.72 -15.09 -13.20
CA ALA A 110 11.27 -15.11 -13.34
C ALA A 110 10.73 -13.71 -13.63
N ASN A 111 9.42 -13.60 -13.90
CA ASN A 111 8.78 -12.28 -14.00
C ASN A 111 8.84 -11.55 -12.65
N ALA A 112 8.91 -10.22 -12.71
CA ALA A 112 8.78 -9.38 -11.54
C ALA A 112 7.46 -9.65 -10.83
N TYR A 113 7.52 -9.81 -9.53
CA TYR A 113 6.34 -9.95 -8.68
C TYR A 113 6.29 -8.74 -7.74
N GLU A 114 5.17 -8.02 -7.76
CA GLU A 114 4.93 -6.82 -6.97
C GLU A 114 3.88 -7.17 -5.90
N ASN A 115 4.21 -6.99 -4.62
CA ASN A 115 3.28 -7.09 -3.50
C ASN A 115 3.08 -5.68 -2.91
N VAL A 116 1.89 -5.12 -3.09
CA VAL A 116 1.56 -3.75 -2.70
C VAL A 116 0.43 -3.78 -1.68
N VAL A 117 0.68 -3.17 -0.53
CA VAL A 117 -0.28 -3.02 0.55
C VAL A 117 -0.51 -1.53 0.79
N ILE A 118 -1.77 -1.11 0.75
CA ILE A 118 -2.18 0.27 0.95
C ILE A 118 -3.06 0.33 2.19
N VAL A 119 -2.63 1.10 3.19
CA VAL A 119 -3.44 1.39 4.38
C VAL A 119 -3.92 2.84 4.27
N VAL A 120 -5.23 3.00 4.19
CA VAL A 120 -5.88 4.31 4.16
C VAL A 120 -6.40 4.61 5.55
N TYR A 121 -5.82 5.62 6.18
CA TYR A 121 -6.28 6.20 7.43
C TYR A 121 -7.31 7.29 7.11
N VAL A 122 -8.57 6.98 7.42
CA VAL A 122 -9.75 7.82 7.19
C VAL A 122 -10.10 8.58 8.47
N PRO A 123 -10.20 9.91 8.43
CA PRO A 123 -10.65 10.73 9.55
C PRO A 123 -11.98 10.25 10.17
N GLU A 124 -12.11 10.46 11.48
CA GLU A 124 -13.29 10.08 12.27
C GLU A 124 -14.58 10.77 11.83
N ASP A 125 -14.48 11.91 11.13
CA ASP A 125 -15.61 12.64 10.58
C ASP A 125 -16.16 12.02 9.29
N PHE A 126 -15.58 10.91 8.80
CA PHE A 126 -16.12 10.11 7.70
C PHE A 126 -16.59 8.74 8.20
N THR A 127 -17.79 8.36 7.77
CA THR A 127 -18.35 7.02 8.03
C THR A 127 -18.46 6.21 6.74
N LEU A 128 -18.39 4.88 6.88
CA LEU A 128 -18.50 3.95 5.77
C LEU A 128 -19.92 4.01 5.17
N ALA A 129 -20.00 4.34 3.88
CA ALA A 129 -21.24 4.41 3.12
C ALA A 129 -21.39 3.25 2.12
N GLY A 130 -20.35 2.45 1.95
CA GLY A 130 -20.27 1.29 1.05
C GLY A 130 -18.84 0.75 1.01
N GLU A 131 -18.60 -0.33 0.27
CA GLU A 131 -17.25 -0.88 0.11
C GLU A 131 -16.33 0.16 -0.55
N GLY A 132 -15.30 0.61 0.18
CA GLY A 132 -14.39 1.67 -0.29
C GLY A 132 -15.08 3.00 -0.56
N GLN A 133 -16.22 3.27 0.07
CA GLN A 133 -16.95 4.53 -0.05
C GLN A 133 -17.23 5.12 1.33
N TYR A 134 -16.91 6.40 1.49
CA TYR A 134 -17.08 7.11 2.74
C TYR A 134 -17.86 8.39 2.53
N ARG A 135 -18.60 8.78 3.56
CA ARG A 135 -19.37 10.01 3.60
C ARG A 135 -19.09 10.76 4.89
N ARG A 136 -18.90 12.07 4.77
CA ARG A 136 -18.73 12.96 5.91
C ARG A 136 -19.99 12.92 6.76
N ILE A 137 -19.80 12.70 8.05
CA ILE A 137 -20.84 12.87 9.07
C ILE A 137 -21.07 14.38 9.13
N SER A 138 -22.29 14.82 8.82
CA SER A 138 -22.66 16.22 8.97
C SER A 138 -22.24 16.72 10.35
N LYS A 139 -21.45 17.79 10.41
CA LYS A 139 -21.35 18.60 11.63
C LYS A 139 -22.72 19.15 12.00
#